data_AF-A0A646KTP9-F1
#
_entry.id   AF-A0A646KTP9-F1
#
_cell.length_a   1.000
_cell.length_b   1.000
_cell.length_c   1.000
_cell.angle_alpha   90.00
_cell.angle_beta   90.00
_cell.angle_gamma   90.00
#
_symmetry.space_group_name_H-M   'P 1'
#
loop_
_entity.id
_entity.type
_entity.pdbx_description
1 polymer ?
#
loop_
_entity_poly.entity_id
_entity_poly.type
_entity_poly.pdbx_seq_one_letter_code
_entity_poly.pdbx_strand_id
1 'polypeptide(L)'
;MNAPDPRSPGPSALPEAIRDLNSVCSEAGLSLMVCPNPDAPGREAKLGTADPTTVRQLTDLLRTSMKRTYDTVAALRSTLEAHGLKTPDLSVVAGEIVLGDLTVPDAERLARVLGAPPREPEADPVIELADWPQGKEVTARLDRAFRQATDGFIDLAFQPDCCRCGEKPAVSTGAISVGTARRLLDALEYGDRP
;
A
#
# COMPACT_ATOMS: atom_id res chain seq x y z
N MET A 1 -19.08 -33.78 -23.23
CA MET A 1 -17.78 -34.06 -22.59
C MET A 1 -16.97 -32.79 -22.67
N ASN A 2 -17.00 -31.97 -21.63
CA ASN A 2 -16.20 -30.74 -21.55
C ASN A 2 -15.00 -31.03 -20.66
N ALA A 3 -13.80 -30.82 -21.20
CA ALA A 3 -12.56 -30.85 -20.44
C ALA A 3 -12.52 -29.64 -19.48
N PRO A 4 -12.14 -29.82 -18.21
CA PRO A 4 -11.96 -28.69 -17.31
C PRO A 4 -10.63 -27.96 -17.58
N ASP A 5 -10.72 -26.64 -17.51
CA ASP A 5 -9.70 -25.60 -17.68
C ASP A 5 -8.58 -25.69 -16.60
N PRO A 6 -7.28 -25.61 -16.94
CA PRO A 6 -6.19 -25.78 -15.97
C PRO A 6 -5.82 -24.52 -15.15
N ARG A 7 -6.69 -23.49 -15.06
CA ARG A 7 -6.37 -22.22 -14.37
C ARG A 7 -7.38 -21.77 -13.31
N SER A 8 -7.99 -22.70 -12.61
CA SER A 8 -8.62 -22.41 -11.31
C SER A 8 -7.62 -22.71 -10.19
N PRO A 9 -7.31 -21.78 -9.26
CA PRO A 9 -6.67 -22.15 -8.01
C PRO A 9 -7.69 -22.98 -7.22
N GLY A 10 -7.60 -24.30 -7.35
CA GLY A 10 -8.30 -25.20 -6.44
C GLY A 10 -7.85 -24.92 -4.99
N PRO A 11 -8.66 -25.24 -3.98
CA PRO A 11 -8.27 -25.06 -2.58
C PRO A 11 -7.09 -25.97 -2.27
N SER A 12 -5.86 -25.50 -2.50
CA SER A 12 -4.64 -26.22 -2.14
C SER A 12 -4.58 -26.27 -0.63
N ALA A 13 -4.86 -27.47 -0.13
CA ALA A 13 -4.97 -27.77 1.27
C ALA A 13 -3.65 -27.38 1.95
N LEU A 14 -3.74 -26.65 3.06
CA LEU A 14 -2.62 -26.24 3.91
C LEU A 14 -1.47 -27.28 4.05
N PRO A 15 -1.70 -28.61 4.09
CA PRO A 15 -0.63 -29.61 4.07
C PRO A 15 0.33 -29.56 2.87
N GLU A 16 -0.16 -29.20 1.67
CA GLU A 16 0.69 -29.04 0.49
C GLU A 16 1.56 -27.79 0.62
N ALA A 17 0.97 -26.65 1.00
CA ALA A 17 1.71 -25.43 1.28
C ALA A 17 2.77 -25.61 2.38
N ILE A 18 2.48 -26.40 3.42
CA ILE A 18 3.45 -26.76 4.47
C ILE A 18 4.60 -27.60 3.88
N ARG A 19 4.31 -28.57 3.01
CA ARG A 19 5.34 -29.39 2.37
C ARG A 19 6.25 -28.54 1.47
N ASP A 20 5.64 -27.68 0.65
CA ASP A 20 6.38 -26.81 -0.26
C ASP A 20 7.25 -25.83 0.51
N LEU A 21 6.72 -25.21 1.56
CA LEU A 21 7.49 -24.29 2.41
C LEU A 21 8.66 -25.00 3.10
N ASN A 22 8.47 -26.22 3.60
CA ASN A 22 9.57 -27.03 4.16
C ASN A 22 10.63 -27.37 3.10
N SER A 23 10.23 -27.66 1.85
CA SER A 23 11.19 -27.90 0.75
C SER A 23 12.02 -26.65 0.47
N VAL A 24 11.37 -25.50 0.33
CA VAL A 24 12.04 -24.21 0.07
C VAL A 24 12.98 -23.83 1.23
N CYS A 25 12.56 -24.05 2.49
CA CYS A 25 13.43 -23.82 3.64
C CYS A 25 14.67 -24.73 3.62
N SER A 26 14.50 -26.01 3.31
CA SER A 26 15.60 -26.97 3.21
C SER A 26 16.57 -26.63 2.06
N GLU A 27 16.03 -26.28 0.88
CA GLU A 27 16.82 -25.86 -0.28
C GLU A 27 17.58 -24.55 -0.04
N ALA A 28 16.98 -23.63 0.72
CA ALA A 28 17.62 -22.39 1.16
C ALA A 28 18.62 -22.60 2.32
N GLY A 29 18.78 -23.83 2.83
CA GLY A 29 19.67 -24.15 3.94
C GLY A 29 19.18 -23.66 5.31
N LEU A 30 17.89 -23.32 5.43
CA LEU A 30 17.28 -22.85 6.67
C LEU A 30 16.91 -24.05 7.55
N SER A 31 17.40 -24.05 8.80
CA SER A 31 17.01 -25.03 9.81
C SER A 31 15.65 -24.66 10.44
N LEU A 32 14.62 -24.58 9.61
CA LEU A 32 13.27 -24.16 10.00
C LEU A 32 12.26 -25.25 9.59
N MET A 33 11.50 -25.75 10.56
CA MET A 33 10.44 -26.71 10.32
C MET A 33 9.08 -26.02 10.42
N VAL A 34 8.21 -26.25 9.45
CA VAL A 34 6.82 -25.78 9.45
C VAL A 34 5.91 -26.96 9.69
N CYS A 35 5.07 -26.87 10.71
CA CYS A 35 4.15 -27.93 11.11
C CYS A 35 2.71 -27.39 11.13
N PRO A 36 1.70 -28.25 10.93
CA PRO A 36 0.31 -27.88 11.19
C PRO A 36 0.15 -27.41 12.65
N ASN A 37 -0.67 -26.38 12.87
CA ASN A 37 -1.01 -25.97 14.23
C ASN A 37 -1.87 -27.07 14.88
N PRO A 38 -1.46 -27.67 16.02
CA PRO A 38 -2.28 -28.66 16.72
C PRO A 38 -3.62 -28.10 17.21
N ASP A 39 -3.70 -26.78 17.48
CA ASP A 39 -4.91 -26.12 17.98
C ASP A 39 -5.92 -25.81 16.87
N ALA A 40 -5.47 -25.77 15.61
CA ALA A 40 -6.28 -25.44 14.44
C ALA A 40 -5.81 -26.23 13.20
N PRO A 41 -5.90 -27.57 13.22
CA PRO A 41 -5.38 -28.42 12.15
C PRO A 41 -6.11 -28.13 10.83
N GLY A 42 -5.34 -27.92 9.76
CA GLY A 42 -5.87 -27.62 8.42
C GLY A 42 -6.23 -26.16 8.17
N ARG A 43 -6.13 -25.28 9.19
CA ARG A 43 -6.35 -23.83 9.04
C ARG A 43 -5.10 -22.99 9.28
N GLU A 44 -4.25 -23.43 10.20
CA GLU A 44 -3.05 -22.68 10.59
C GLU A 44 -1.81 -23.57 10.58
N ALA A 45 -0.67 -22.97 10.27
CA ALA A 45 0.64 -23.58 10.38
C ALA A 45 1.48 -22.80 11.40
N LYS A 46 2.27 -23.52 12.19
CA LYS A 46 3.24 -22.96 13.13
C LYS A 46 4.65 -23.15 12.57
N LEU A 47 5.41 -22.06 12.56
CA LEU A 47 6.85 -22.09 12.37
C LEU A 47 7.48 -22.63 13.66
N GLY A 48 8.33 -23.64 13.54
CA GLY A 48 9.06 -24.23 14.66
C GLY A 48 10.09 -23.26 15.25
N THR A 49 10.86 -23.74 16.22
CA THR A 49 11.95 -22.96 16.81
C THR A 49 13.05 -22.70 15.78
N ALA A 50 13.40 -21.44 15.60
CA ALA A 50 14.50 -21.01 14.75
C ALA A 50 15.66 -20.52 15.62
N ASP A 51 16.89 -20.92 15.30
CA ASP A 51 18.07 -20.33 15.92
C ASP A 51 18.32 -18.90 15.39
N PRO A 52 19.13 -18.07 16.07
CA PRO A 52 19.39 -16.70 15.65
C PRO A 52 19.98 -16.56 14.24
N THR A 53 20.71 -17.56 13.75
CA THR A 53 21.29 -17.59 12.40
C THR A 53 20.20 -17.83 11.38
N THR A 54 19.34 -18.83 11.60
CA THR A 54 18.17 -19.12 10.77
C THR A 54 17.21 -17.93 10.70
N VAL A 55 16.97 -17.25 11.84
CA VAL A 55 16.16 -16.01 11.86
C VAL A 55 16.78 -14.91 11.00
N ARG A 56 18.10 -14.71 11.07
CA ARG A 56 18.81 -13.72 10.24
C ARG A 56 18.73 -14.06 8.76
N GLN A 57 19.01 -15.31 8.38
CA GLN A 57 18.95 -15.76 7.00
C GLN A 57 17.53 -15.64 6.42
N LEU A 58 16.50 -16.01 7.19
CA LEU A 58 15.10 -15.83 6.78
C LEU A 58 14.78 -14.34 6.61
N THR A 59 15.24 -13.49 7.52
CA THR A 59 15.08 -12.03 7.43
C THR A 59 15.73 -11.48 6.18
N ASP A 60 16.95 -11.91 5.85
CA ASP A 60 17.68 -11.46 4.66
C ASP A 60 17.02 -11.94 3.37
N LEU A 61 16.48 -13.17 3.35
CA LEU A 61 15.71 -13.68 2.21
C LEU A 61 14.41 -12.89 2.00
N LEU A 62 13.66 -12.61 3.07
CA LEU A 62 12.47 -11.77 3.00
C LEU A 62 12.79 -10.35 2.57
N ARG A 63 13.88 -9.76 3.08
CA ARG A 63 14.35 -8.45 2.62
C ARG A 63 14.76 -8.46 1.16
N THR A 64 15.40 -9.52 0.70
CA THR A 64 15.83 -9.66 -0.70
C THR A 64 14.64 -9.82 -1.62
N SER A 65 13.66 -10.64 -1.26
CA SER A 65 12.44 -10.82 -2.05
C SER A 65 11.59 -9.54 -2.09
N MET A 66 11.53 -8.80 -0.98
CA MET A 66 10.83 -7.53 -0.87
C MET A 66 11.66 -6.31 -1.29
N LYS A 67 12.92 -6.50 -1.71
CA LYS A 67 13.84 -5.40 -2.05
C LYS A 67 13.22 -4.43 -3.04
N ARG A 68 12.59 -4.96 -4.09
CA ARG A 68 11.90 -4.15 -5.11
C ARG A 68 10.77 -3.29 -4.52
N THR A 69 10.04 -3.81 -3.54
CA THR A 69 8.98 -3.07 -2.85
C THR A 69 9.58 -1.96 -2.00
N TYR A 70 10.62 -2.24 -1.23
CA TYR A 70 11.30 -1.24 -0.41
C TYR A 70 11.97 -0.15 -1.26
N ASP A 71 12.60 -0.51 -2.38
CA ASP A 71 13.18 0.45 -3.33
C ASP A 71 12.08 1.35 -3.92
N THR A 72 10.93 0.78 -4.27
CA THR A 72 9.78 1.55 -4.76
C THR A 72 9.29 2.54 -3.69
N VAL A 73 9.14 2.10 -2.44
CA VAL A 73 8.75 2.97 -1.32
C VAL A 73 9.75 4.10 -1.08
N ALA A 74 11.05 3.80 -1.13
CA ALA A 74 12.10 4.80 -0.96
C ALA A 74 12.07 5.85 -2.09
N ALA A 75 11.94 5.39 -3.35
CA ALA A 75 11.81 6.28 -4.50
C ALA A 75 10.54 7.14 -4.43
N LEU A 76 9.43 6.54 -4.00
CA LEU A 76 8.16 7.24 -3.85
C LEU A 76 8.24 8.31 -2.77
N ARG A 77 8.85 8.00 -1.62
CA ARG A 77 9.12 8.98 -0.55
C ARG A 77 9.94 10.14 -1.08
N SER A 78 11.06 9.86 -1.73
CA SER A 78 11.95 10.89 -2.27
C SER A 78 11.24 11.79 -3.29
N THR A 79 10.40 11.22 -4.14
CA THR A 79 9.69 11.96 -5.19
C THR A 79 8.56 12.81 -4.61
N LEU A 80 7.81 12.28 -3.65
CA LEU A 80 6.78 13.03 -2.93
C LEU A 80 7.40 14.21 -2.15
N GLU A 81 8.51 13.98 -1.46
CA GLU A 81 9.26 15.03 -0.77
C GLU A 81 9.80 16.10 -1.73
N ALA A 82 10.25 15.73 -2.93
CA ALA A 82 10.67 16.67 -3.97
C ALA A 82 9.53 17.59 -4.45
N HIS A 83 8.31 17.06 -4.49
CA HIS A 83 7.08 17.84 -4.73
C HIS A 83 6.57 18.58 -3.48
N GLY A 84 7.32 18.52 -2.37
CA GLY A 84 7.00 19.18 -1.11
C GLY A 84 5.80 18.57 -0.37
N LEU A 85 5.46 17.31 -0.67
CA LEU A 85 4.44 16.54 0.03
C LEU A 85 5.07 15.83 1.22
N LYS A 86 4.49 16.00 2.41
CA LYS A 86 4.94 15.27 3.60
C LYS A 86 4.09 14.01 3.75
N THR A 87 4.70 12.85 3.58
CA THR A 87 4.06 11.55 3.85
C THR A 87 4.75 10.87 5.02
N PRO A 88 4.40 11.23 6.27
CA PRO A 88 5.06 10.67 7.45
C PRO A 88 4.85 9.16 7.60
N ASP A 89 3.74 8.61 7.08
CA ASP A 89 3.30 7.23 7.36
C ASP A 89 3.43 6.26 6.17
N LEU A 90 4.24 6.61 5.17
CA LEU A 90 4.49 5.74 4.03
C LEU A 90 5.13 4.42 4.50
N SER A 91 4.38 3.33 4.37
CA SER A 91 4.75 2.01 4.90
C SER A 91 4.31 0.86 3.98
N VAL A 92 4.84 -0.34 4.25
CA VAL A 92 4.44 -1.58 3.56
C VAL A 92 3.65 -2.44 4.53
N VAL A 93 2.38 -2.74 4.21
CA VAL A 93 1.49 -3.57 5.01
C VAL A 93 0.98 -4.70 4.15
N ALA A 94 1.16 -5.95 4.60
CA ALA A 94 0.74 -7.16 3.88
C ALA A 94 1.22 -7.25 2.40
N GLY A 95 2.35 -6.64 2.06
CA GLY A 95 2.90 -6.61 0.70
C GLY A 95 2.35 -5.47 -0.19
N GLU A 96 1.47 -4.65 0.36
CA GLU A 96 0.92 -3.45 -0.29
C GLU A 96 1.54 -2.19 0.31
N ILE A 97 1.50 -1.09 -0.44
CA ILE A 97 2.07 0.19 -0.04
C ILE A 97 0.94 1.09 0.45
N VAL A 98 1.08 1.64 1.65
CA VAL A 98 0.12 2.58 2.25
C VAL A 98 0.81 3.94 2.32
N LEU A 99 0.24 4.98 1.69
CA LEU A 99 0.83 6.34 1.72
C LEU A 99 0.61 7.02 3.08
N GLY A 100 -0.43 6.60 3.80
CA GLY A 100 -0.84 7.15 5.08
C GLY A 100 -1.84 8.29 4.95
N ASP A 101 -1.90 9.13 5.99
CA ASP A 101 -2.83 10.24 6.02
C ASP A 101 -2.20 11.49 5.40
N LEU A 102 -2.90 12.07 4.43
CA LEU A 102 -2.50 13.30 3.75
C LEU A 102 -3.29 14.47 4.32
N THR A 103 -2.65 15.59 4.60
CA THR A 103 -3.40 16.82 4.92
C THR A 103 -4.20 17.25 3.68
N VAL A 104 -5.33 17.96 3.86
CA VAL A 104 -6.13 18.46 2.72
C VAL A 104 -5.27 19.28 1.72
N PRO A 105 -4.36 20.18 2.16
CA PRO A 105 -3.44 20.86 1.25
C PRO A 105 -2.48 19.93 0.50
N ASP A 106 -1.96 18.88 1.15
CA ASP A 106 -1.07 17.91 0.52
C ASP A 106 -1.82 17.03 -0.48
N ALA A 107 -3.06 16.61 -0.16
CA ALA A 107 -3.91 15.86 -1.07
C ALA A 107 -4.25 16.66 -2.34
N GLU A 108 -4.56 17.96 -2.21
CA GLU A 108 -4.79 18.83 -3.37
C GLU A 108 -3.51 19.06 -4.18
N ARG A 109 -2.37 19.23 -3.52
CA ARG A 109 -1.07 19.34 -4.21
C ARG A 109 -0.75 18.06 -4.98
N LEU A 110 -0.96 16.89 -4.38
CA LEU A 110 -0.78 15.60 -5.04
C LEU A 110 -1.71 15.48 -6.25
N ALA A 111 -2.99 15.84 -6.12
CA ALA A 111 -3.92 15.84 -7.24
C ALA A 111 -3.42 16.72 -8.40
N ARG A 112 -2.89 17.91 -8.11
CA ARG A 112 -2.32 18.82 -9.13
C ARG A 112 -1.07 18.26 -9.81
N VAL A 113 -0.16 17.65 -9.04
CA VAL A 113 1.04 17.02 -9.61
C VAL A 113 0.65 15.85 -10.53
N LEU A 114 -0.45 15.16 -10.23
CA LEU A 114 -1.02 14.11 -11.06
C LEU A 114 -1.86 14.63 -12.24
N GLY A 115 -1.87 15.94 -12.50
CA GLY A 115 -2.53 16.55 -13.65
C GLY A 115 -3.96 17.04 -13.40
N ALA A 116 -4.43 17.12 -12.15
CA ALA A 116 -5.72 17.75 -11.85
C ALA A 116 -5.69 19.24 -12.22
N PRO A 117 -6.75 19.77 -12.86
CA PRO A 117 -6.82 21.18 -13.22
C PRO A 117 -6.78 22.06 -11.97
N PRO A 118 -6.08 23.20 -11.96
CA PRO A 118 -6.04 24.10 -10.81
C PRO A 118 -7.46 24.47 -10.37
N ARG A 119 -7.73 24.40 -9.06
CA ARG A 119 -8.97 24.96 -8.52
C ARG A 119 -8.90 26.48 -8.65
N GLU A 120 -9.93 27.12 -9.20
CA GLU A 120 -10.06 28.57 -9.08
C GLU A 120 -10.11 28.92 -7.59
N PRO A 121 -9.36 29.92 -7.12
CA PRO A 121 -9.39 30.30 -5.72
C PRO A 121 -10.81 30.80 -5.39
N GLU A 122 -11.61 29.94 -4.76
CA GLU A 122 -12.89 30.37 -4.21
C GLU A 122 -12.61 31.42 -3.14
N ALA A 123 -13.13 32.60 -3.39
CA ALA A 123 -13.14 33.71 -2.47
C ALA A 123 -14.15 33.42 -1.35
N ASP A 124 -13.80 32.57 -0.38
CA ASP A 124 -14.21 32.78 1.01
C ASP A 124 -13.58 31.76 1.98
N PRO A 125 -12.83 32.21 3.00
CA PRO A 125 -12.43 31.39 4.13
C PRO A 125 -13.53 31.43 5.20
N VAL A 126 -14.73 30.91 4.92
CA VAL A 126 -15.77 30.76 5.95
C VAL A 126 -15.98 29.28 6.24
N ILE A 127 -15.24 28.85 7.26
CA ILE A 127 -15.39 27.59 7.97
C ILE A 127 -16.74 27.63 8.69
N GLU A 128 -17.78 27.02 8.12
CA GLU A 128 -18.94 26.57 8.90
C GLU A 128 -18.92 25.04 9.00
N LEU A 129 -18.68 24.59 10.23
CA LEU A 129 -18.70 23.20 10.67
C LEU A 129 -20.08 22.57 10.38
N ALA A 130 -20.12 21.62 9.45
CA ALA A 130 -20.97 20.44 9.53
C ALA A 130 -20.56 19.36 8.52
N ASP A 131 -20.03 19.72 7.34
CA ASP A 131 -19.91 18.75 6.24
C ASP A 131 -18.62 18.76 5.41
N TRP A 132 -17.68 19.68 5.67
CA TRP A 132 -16.40 19.85 4.93
C TRP A 132 -16.51 19.46 3.43
N PRO A 133 -17.42 20.10 2.66
CA PRO A 133 -17.63 19.76 1.25
C PRO A 133 -16.33 19.89 0.44
N GLN A 134 -15.46 20.82 0.83
CA GLN A 134 -14.13 21.01 0.23
C GLN A 134 -13.24 19.78 0.42
N GLY A 135 -13.31 19.10 1.57
CA GLY A 135 -12.56 17.86 1.83
C GLY A 135 -13.03 16.70 0.95
N LYS A 136 -14.35 16.55 0.79
CA LYS A 136 -14.95 15.56 -0.11
C LYS A 136 -14.58 15.83 -1.57
N GLU A 137 -14.56 17.10 -1.97
CA GLU A 137 -14.16 17.52 -3.31
C GLU A 137 -12.67 17.26 -3.59
N VAL A 138 -11.77 17.63 -2.67
CA VAL A 138 -10.33 17.34 -2.80
C VAL A 138 -10.10 15.84 -2.90
N THR A 139 -10.81 15.04 -2.09
CA THR A 139 -10.74 13.58 -2.15
C THR A 139 -11.17 13.04 -3.51
N ALA A 140 -12.28 13.54 -4.06
CA ALA A 140 -12.77 13.14 -5.38
C ALA A 140 -11.84 13.59 -6.52
N ARG A 141 -11.23 14.77 -6.40
CA ARG A 141 -10.21 15.28 -7.34
C ARG A 141 -8.97 14.39 -7.31
N LEU A 142 -8.50 14.01 -6.13
CA LEU A 142 -7.38 13.10 -5.96
C LEU A 142 -7.69 11.71 -6.53
N ASP A 143 -8.84 11.12 -6.22
CA ASP A 143 -9.26 9.82 -6.80
C ASP A 143 -9.25 9.85 -8.32
N ARG A 144 -9.81 10.91 -8.92
CA ARG A 144 -9.84 11.06 -10.38
C ARG A 144 -8.44 11.19 -10.97
N ALA A 145 -7.61 12.09 -10.43
CA ALA A 145 -6.25 12.32 -10.92
C ALA A 145 -5.40 11.05 -10.77
N PHE A 146 -5.53 10.35 -9.65
CA PHE A 146 -4.86 9.09 -9.40
C PHE A 146 -5.23 8.01 -10.41
N ARG A 147 -6.54 7.82 -10.66
CA ARG A 147 -7.01 6.85 -11.66
C ARG A 147 -6.50 7.17 -13.06
N GLN A 148 -6.52 8.45 -13.44
CA GLN A 148 -6.03 8.90 -14.74
C GLN A 148 -4.52 8.67 -14.88
N ALA A 149 -3.75 8.96 -13.83
CA ALA A 149 -2.30 8.84 -13.83
C ALA A 149 -1.81 7.38 -13.76
N THR A 150 -2.51 6.52 -13.01
CA THR A 150 -2.01 5.18 -12.68
C THR A 150 -2.78 4.04 -13.32
N ASP A 151 -3.96 4.29 -13.91
CA ASP A 151 -4.90 3.25 -14.34
C ASP A 151 -5.14 2.19 -13.23
N GLY A 152 -5.23 2.68 -11.99
CA GLY A 152 -5.37 1.90 -10.78
C GLY A 152 -6.31 2.58 -9.79
N PHE A 153 -6.59 1.90 -8.69
CA PHE A 153 -7.50 2.37 -7.65
C PHE A 153 -6.73 2.62 -6.35
N ILE A 154 -7.23 3.58 -5.59
CA ILE A 154 -6.81 3.87 -4.23
C ILE A 154 -8.07 4.16 -3.42
N ASP A 155 -8.20 3.50 -2.27
CA ASP A 155 -9.29 3.81 -1.36
C ASP A 155 -8.97 5.11 -0.64
N LEU A 156 -9.82 6.13 -0.78
CA LEU A 156 -9.63 7.40 -0.10
C LEU A 156 -10.79 7.66 0.85
N ALA A 157 -10.47 8.03 2.07
CA ALA A 157 -11.46 8.39 3.08
C ALA A 157 -11.11 9.77 3.66
N PHE A 158 -12.03 10.72 3.50
CA PHE A 158 -11.91 12.01 4.16
C PHE A 158 -12.26 11.88 5.65
N GLN A 159 -11.32 12.26 6.50
CA GLN A 159 -11.49 12.35 7.94
C GLN A 159 -11.68 13.84 8.31
N PRO A 160 -12.89 14.24 8.75
CA PRO A 160 -13.12 15.61 9.20
C PRO A 160 -12.37 15.89 10.51
N ASP A 161 -12.23 17.18 10.83
CA ASP A 161 -11.68 17.62 12.12
C ASP A 161 -12.42 16.94 13.28
N CYS A 162 -11.65 16.30 14.14
CA CYS A 162 -12.16 15.56 15.29
C CYS A 162 -11.92 16.37 16.56
N CYS A 163 -12.93 17.15 16.98
CA CYS A 163 -12.86 17.95 18.22
C CYS A 163 -12.56 17.12 19.48
N ARG A 164 -12.78 15.80 19.43
CA ARG A 164 -12.54 14.87 20.55
C ARG A 164 -11.09 14.37 20.62
N CYS A 165 -10.42 14.24 19.48
CA CYS A 165 -9.06 13.70 19.38
C CYS A 165 -8.03 14.76 18.98
N GLY A 166 -8.46 15.96 18.57
CA GLY A 166 -7.58 17.06 18.17
C GLY A 166 -6.86 16.83 16.84
N GLU A 167 -7.27 15.81 16.09
CA GLU A 167 -6.70 15.48 14.79
C GLU A 167 -7.20 16.45 13.72
N LYS A 168 -6.26 16.96 12.93
CA LYS A 168 -6.55 17.87 11.83
C LYS A 168 -7.24 17.11 10.69
N PRO A 169 -8.05 17.80 9.87
CA PRO A 169 -8.70 17.17 8.73
C PRO A 169 -7.67 16.58 7.76
N ALA A 170 -7.88 15.33 7.38
CA ALA A 170 -6.96 14.55 6.56
C ALA A 170 -7.71 13.67 5.55
N VAL A 171 -7.01 13.27 4.50
CA VAL A 171 -7.44 12.27 3.52
C VAL A 171 -6.61 11.02 3.80
N SER A 172 -7.25 10.01 4.37
CA SER A 172 -6.63 8.72 4.60
C SER A 172 -6.55 7.95 3.30
N THR A 173 -5.38 7.36 3.04
CA THR A 173 -5.12 6.55 1.85
C THR A 173 -5.08 5.07 2.20
N GLY A 174 -5.81 4.28 1.43
CA GLY A 174 -5.79 2.84 1.49
C GLY A 174 -4.51 2.26 0.90
N ALA A 175 -4.40 0.94 1.02
CA ALA A 175 -3.30 0.19 0.46
C ALA A 175 -3.37 0.15 -1.07
N ILE A 176 -2.23 0.31 -1.72
CA ILE A 176 -2.08 0.17 -3.17
C ILE A 176 -1.07 -0.92 -3.50
N SER A 177 -1.32 -1.64 -4.59
CA SER A 177 -0.38 -2.65 -5.08
C SER A 177 0.97 -2.01 -5.46
N VAL A 178 2.05 -2.79 -5.38
CA VAL A 178 3.38 -2.35 -5.83
C VAL A 178 3.38 -1.93 -7.31
N GLY A 179 2.57 -2.58 -8.15
CA GLY A 179 2.43 -2.21 -9.56
C GLY A 179 1.77 -0.83 -9.75
N THR A 180 0.76 -0.51 -8.93
CA THR A 180 0.12 0.80 -8.91
C THR A 180 1.07 1.87 -8.37
N ALA A 181 1.80 1.59 -7.29
CA ALA A 181 2.78 2.51 -6.71
C ALA A 181 3.90 2.86 -7.70
N ARG A 182 4.33 1.91 -8.53
CA ARG A 182 5.31 2.19 -9.61
C ARG A 182 4.73 3.08 -10.69
N ARG A 183 3.50 2.84 -11.13
CA ARG A 183 2.82 3.73 -12.09
C ARG A 183 2.61 5.13 -11.51
N LEU A 184 2.35 5.22 -10.20
CA LEU A 184 2.32 6.50 -9.49
C LEU A 184 3.69 7.19 -9.52
N LEU A 185 4.77 6.46 -9.23
CA LEU A 185 6.13 7.00 -9.32
C LEU A 185 6.43 7.52 -10.73
N ASP A 186 6.14 6.73 -11.76
CA ASP A 186 6.32 7.13 -13.16
C ASP A 186 5.50 8.39 -13.49
N ALA A 187 4.26 8.48 -13.02
CA ALA A 187 3.44 9.68 -13.20
C ALA A 187 4.00 10.91 -12.45
N LEU A 188 4.59 10.73 -11.27
CA LEU A 188 5.19 11.82 -10.50
C LEU A 188 6.53 12.30 -11.09
N GLU A 189 7.27 11.42 -11.74
CA GLU A 189 8.55 11.74 -12.41
C GLU A 189 8.35 12.35 -13.80
N TYR A 190 7.35 11.87 -14.56
CA TYR A 190 7.18 12.23 -15.99
C TYR A 190 5.86 12.95 -16.32
N GLY A 191 4.91 13.03 -15.38
CA GLY A 191 3.58 13.64 -15.59
C GLY A 191 3.59 15.16 -15.79
N ASP A 192 4.73 15.81 -15.60
CA ASP A 192 4.91 17.26 -15.81
C ASP A 192 5.34 17.62 -17.26
N ARG A 193 5.10 16.73 -18.25
CA ARG A 193 5.30 17.08 -19.66
C ARG A 193 4.00 17.59 -20.29
N PRO A 194 3.89 18.91 -20.57
CA PRO A 194 2.79 19.46 -21.35
C PRO A 194 2.77 18.94 -22.79
#